data_AF-A0A3B9GBB4-F1
#
_entry.id   AF-A0A3B9GBB4-F1
#
_cell.length_a   1.000
_cell.length_b   1.000
_cell.length_c   1.000
_cell.angle_alpha   90.00
_cell.angle_beta   90.00
_cell.angle_gamma   90.00
#
_symmetry.space_group_name_H-M   'P 1'
#
loop_
_entity.id
_entity.type
_entity.pdbx_description
1 polymer ?
#
loop_
_entity_poly.entity_id
_entity_poly.type
_entity_poly.pdbx_seq_one_letter_code
_entity_poly.pdbx_strand_id
1 'polypeptide(L)'
;MTRRLTLTLLAFIISAPSAVAMGKRPEKNSLSFHLQGDQSDGPKMVFPLPMGNKKRFFRKSPVTFNKEIVSLKHFITEDGTYGATFSFNKTAAGRIAAITTSNQGKWLVAMLNGRPVDAVFIDEPVGDGRLVIWRGIKQVEIIRFEYAMPITGETTKQWKERIKGHEKQRKTAQKEAQEAQTERNRRRNN
;
A
#
# COMPACT_ATOMS: atom_id res chain seq x y z
N MET A 1 -34.08 -38.99 -34.25
CA MET A 1 -34.82 -37.98 -35.06
C MET A 1 -35.39 -36.99 -34.05
N THR A 2 -35.15 -35.68 -34.01
CA THR A 2 -34.70 -34.67 -34.98
C THR A 2 -34.23 -33.43 -34.18
N ARG A 3 -33.13 -32.81 -34.64
CA ARG A 3 -32.62 -31.49 -34.22
C ARG A 3 -33.65 -30.38 -34.46
N ARG A 4 -33.61 -29.30 -33.66
CA ARG A 4 -33.76 -27.89 -34.13
C ARG A 4 -33.24 -26.87 -33.10
N LEU A 5 -32.24 -26.11 -33.57
CA LEU A 5 -31.68 -24.87 -33.03
C LEU A 5 -32.58 -23.67 -33.35
N THR A 6 -32.63 -22.67 -32.45
CA THR A 6 -32.83 -21.22 -32.70
C THR A 6 -32.42 -20.49 -31.41
N LEU A 7 -31.16 -20.03 -31.25
CA LEU A 7 -30.56 -18.73 -31.62
C LEU A 7 -31.27 -17.45 -31.09
N THR A 8 -30.45 -16.56 -30.49
CA THR A 8 -30.63 -15.12 -30.16
C THR A 8 -31.61 -14.79 -29.02
N LEU A 9 -31.24 -14.07 -27.95
CA LEU A 9 -30.54 -12.78 -27.94
C LEU A 9 -29.71 -12.59 -26.64
N LEU A 10 -28.41 -12.38 -26.84
CA LEU A 10 -27.42 -11.97 -25.85
C LEU A 10 -27.65 -10.50 -25.48
N ALA A 11 -28.36 -10.23 -24.39
CA ALA A 11 -28.38 -8.90 -23.77
C ALA A 11 -27.19 -8.80 -22.80
N PHE A 12 -26.02 -8.52 -23.36
CA PHE A 12 -24.84 -8.08 -22.62
C PHE A 12 -25.14 -6.69 -22.05
N ILE A 13 -25.79 -6.61 -20.89
CA ILE A 13 -25.84 -5.38 -20.11
C ILE A 13 -24.42 -5.20 -19.57
N ILE A 14 -23.58 -4.55 -20.37
CA ILE A 14 -22.37 -3.88 -19.89
C ILE A 14 -22.87 -2.77 -18.97
N SER A 15 -23.11 -3.10 -17.70
CA SER A 15 -23.10 -2.12 -16.64
C SER A 15 -21.67 -1.60 -16.60
N ALA A 16 -21.40 -0.52 -17.35
CA ALA A 16 -20.16 0.22 -17.23
C ALA A 16 -20.01 0.57 -15.74
N PRO A 17 -18.95 0.11 -15.04
CA PRO A 17 -18.71 0.61 -13.71
C PRO A 17 -18.47 2.12 -13.86
N SER A 18 -19.37 2.91 -13.29
CA SER A 18 -19.18 4.34 -13.09
C SER A 18 -17.95 4.52 -12.20
N ALA A 19 -16.77 4.51 -12.81
CA ALA A 19 -15.49 4.77 -12.16
C ALA A 19 -15.40 6.27 -11.86
N VAL A 20 -16.22 6.74 -10.92
CA VAL A 20 -16.13 8.07 -10.31
C VAL A 20 -15.82 7.89 -8.82
N ALA A 21 -14.70 7.21 -8.55
CA ALA A 21 -14.08 7.18 -7.22
C ALA A 21 -12.84 8.10 -7.13
N MET A 22 -12.64 9.01 -8.09
CA MET A 22 -11.53 9.99 -8.06
C MET A 22 -11.80 11.23 -7.18
N GLY A 23 -12.92 11.28 -6.45
CA GLY A 23 -13.41 12.51 -5.80
C GLY A 23 -12.75 12.89 -4.47
N LYS A 24 -12.43 11.92 -3.61
CA LYS A 24 -11.94 12.19 -2.24
C LYS A 24 -10.41 12.18 -2.18
N ARG A 25 -9.84 12.84 -1.15
CA ARG A 25 -8.40 12.67 -0.86
C ARG A 25 -8.12 11.17 -0.74
N PRO A 26 -6.99 10.69 -1.26
CA PRO A 26 -6.65 9.27 -1.14
C PRO A 26 -6.72 8.85 0.33
N GLU A 27 -7.32 7.69 0.59
CA GLU A 27 -7.32 7.13 1.93
C GLU A 27 -5.88 6.96 2.41
N LYS A 28 -5.65 7.24 3.69
CA LYS A 28 -4.31 7.03 4.26
C LYS A 28 -3.99 5.55 4.24
N ASN A 29 -2.79 5.19 3.82
CA ASN A 29 -2.30 3.84 4.02
C ASN A 29 -2.24 3.52 5.52
N SER A 30 -2.30 2.23 5.83
CA SER A 30 -1.96 1.67 7.14
C SER A 30 -0.83 0.65 6.93
N LEU A 31 0.40 1.02 7.28
CA LEU A 31 1.56 0.14 7.26
C LEU A 31 2.01 -0.14 8.70
N SER A 32 2.27 -1.41 8.96
CA SER A 32 2.78 -1.92 10.23
C SER A 32 3.77 -3.05 9.98
N PHE A 33 4.74 -3.19 10.87
CA PHE A 33 5.73 -4.28 10.83
C PHE A 33 5.50 -5.21 12.00
N HIS A 34 5.47 -6.51 11.75
CA HIS A 34 5.14 -7.51 12.74
C HIS A 34 6.28 -8.52 12.86
N LEU A 35 6.77 -8.71 14.07
CA LEU A 35 7.83 -9.67 14.35
C LEU A 35 7.26 -11.09 14.36
N GLN A 36 8.04 -12.05 13.88
CA GLN A 36 7.74 -13.47 14.03
C GLN A 36 7.51 -13.81 15.52
N GLY A 37 6.39 -14.47 15.78
CA GLY A 37 6.05 -15.07 17.06
C GLY A 37 6.08 -16.59 16.96
N ASP A 38 5.43 -17.25 17.92
CA ASP A 38 5.29 -18.70 17.94
C ASP A 38 3.82 -19.12 17.90
N GLN A 39 3.55 -20.34 17.41
CA GLN A 39 2.19 -20.88 17.43
C GLN A 39 1.64 -21.04 18.86
N SER A 40 2.52 -21.36 19.81
CA SER A 40 2.20 -21.52 21.24
C SER A 40 1.72 -20.23 21.91
N ASP A 41 2.01 -19.04 21.34
CA ASP A 41 1.49 -17.75 21.83
C ASP A 41 -0.06 -17.67 21.71
N GLY A 42 -0.67 -18.55 20.91
CA GLY A 42 -2.10 -18.67 20.76
C GLY A 42 -2.73 -17.69 19.75
N PRO A 43 -3.92 -18.01 19.21
CA PRO A 43 -4.52 -17.31 18.06
C PRO A 43 -4.96 -15.87 18.37
N LYS A 44 -5.01 -15.47 19.65
CA LYS A 44 -5.25 -14.08 20.04
C LYS A 44 -4.02 -13.20 19.86
N MET A 45 -2.81 -13.76 20.01
CA MET A 45 -1.55 -13.04 20.01
C MET A 45 -0.83 -13.07 18.67
N VAL A 46 -1.01 -14.16 17.91
CA VAL A 46 -0.35 -14.34 16.61
C VAL A 46 -1.35 -14.54 15.47
N PHE A 47 -0.90 -14.26 14.25
CA PHE A 47 -1.58 -14.61 13.01
C PHE A 47 -0.64 -15.40 12.10
N PRO A 48 -1.15 -16.38 11.35
CA PRO A 48 -0.31 -17.16 10.46
C PRO A 48 -0.17 -16.53 9.07
N LEU A 49 0.98 -16.72 8.44
CA LEU A 49 1.21 -16.44 7.02
C LEU A 49 1.92 -17.62 6.32
N PRO A 50 1.53 -17.95 5.07
CA PRO A 50 2.30 -18.86 4.25
C PRO A 50 3.60 -18.18 3.80
N MET A 51 4.73 -18.87 3.94
CA MET A 51 6.05 -18.42 3.48
C MET A 51 6.75 -19.60 2.79
N GLY A 52 6.59 -19.67 1.47
CA GLY A 52 6.94 -20.86 0.69
C GLY A 52 6.15 -22.07 1.19
N ASN A 53 6.85 -23.17 1.48
CA ASN A 53 6.24 -24.41 1.96
C ASN A 53 6.01 -24.44 3.48
N LYS A 54 6.31 -23.36 4.19
CA LYS A 54 6.18 -23.28 5.65
C LYS A 54 5.13 -22.26 6.04
N LYS A 55 4.34 -22.58 7.05
CA LYS A 55 3.48 -21.62 7.75
C LYS A 55 4.28 -20.99 8.88
N ARG A 56 4.37 -19.66 8.92
CA ARG A 56 5.01 -18.92 10.01
C ARG A 56 3.98 -18.10 10.77
N PHE A 57 4.23 -17.86 12.04
CA PHE A 57 3.36 -17.09 12.91
C PHE A 57 4.00 -15.74 13.22
N PHE A 58 3.19 -14.68 13.19
CA PHE A 58 3.62 -13.31 13.42
C PHE A 58 2.77 -12.68 14.52
N ARG A 59 3.39 -11.88 15.38
CA ARG A 59 2.72 -11.19 16.47
C ARG A 59 1.72 -10.18 15.92
N LYS A 60 0.48 -10.18 16.40
CA LYS A 60 -0.53 -9.17 16.03
C LYS A 60 -0.16 -7.78 16.51
N SER A 61 0.56 -7.67 17.62
CA SER A 61 1.13 -6.39 18.07
C SER A 61 2.31 -6.01 17.16
N PRO A 62 2.28 -4.86 16.47
CA PRO A 62 3.35 -4.47 15.58
C PRO A 62 4.50 -3.77 16.33
N VAL A 63 5.66 -3.83 15.70
CA VAL A 63 6.91 -3.18 16.09
C VAL A 63 6.86 -1.67 15.87
N THR A 64 6.17 -1.22 14.82
CA THR A 64 6.04 0.19 14.44
C THR A 64 4.82 0.42 13.53
N PHE A 65 4.41 1.68 13.39
CA PHE A 65 3.22 2.12 12.66
C PHE A 65 3.47 3.38 11.83
N ASN A 66 2.58 3.66 10.88
CA ASN A 66 2.65 4.82 9.97
C ASN A 66 2.97 6.18 10.58
N LYS A 67 2.44 6.48 11.77
CA LYS A 67 2.66 7.78 12.42
C LYS A 67 4.13 8.04 12.80
N GLU A 68 4.95 6.99 12.82
CA GLU A 68 6.36 7.06 13.20
C GLU A 68 7.28 7.24 11.99
N ILE A 69 6.74 7.16 10.77
CA ILE A 69 7.48 7.34 9.52
C ILE A 69 7.60 8.83 9.21
N VAL A 70 8.82 9.27 8.92
CA VAL A 70 9.14 10.68 8.63
C VAL A 70 9.31 10.97 7.14
N SER A 71 9.78 9.99 6.36
CA SER A 71 9.90 10.11 4.91
C SER A 71 9.95 8.73 4.26
N LEU A 72 9.70 8.70 2.94
CA LEU A 72 9.92 7.51 2.13
C LEU A 72 10.84 7.77 0.94
N LYS A 73 11.49 6.72 0.45
CA LYS A 73 12.11 6.69 -0.89
C LYS A 73 11.62 5.43 -1.60
N HIS A 74 10.84 5.59 -2.66
CA HIS A 74 10.33 4.47 -3.43
C HIS A 74 11.13 4.21 -4.70
N PHE A 75 11.01 3.01 -5.24
CA PHE A 75 11.62 2.56 -6.48
C PHE A 75 10.69 1.58 -7.19
N ILE A 76 10.85 1.47 -8.52
CA ILE A 76 10.15 0.49 -9.33
C ILE A 76 10.93 -0.82 -9.25
N THR A 77 10.22 -1.94 -9.20
CA THR A 77 10.79 -3.28 -9.12
C THR A 77 10.62 -4.01 -10.45
N GLU A 78 11.35 -5.11 -10.64
CA GLU A 78 11.34 -5.89 -11.89
C GLU A 78 9.95 -6.44 -12.25
N ASP A 79 9.10 -6.74 -11.25
CA ASP A 79 7.74 -7.24 -11.45
C ASP A 79 6.71 -6.13 -11.76
N GLY A 80 7.17 -4.89 -11.91
CA GLY A 80 6.34 -3.72 -12.18
C GLY A 80 5.62 -3.16 -10.95
N THR A 81 5.78 -3.76 -9.77
CA THR A 81 5.34 -3.17 -8.50
C THR A 81 6.38 -2.19 -7.96
N TYR A 82 6.10 -1.60 -6.80
CA TYR A 82 7.00 -0.69 -6.12
C TYR A 82 7.58 -1.32 -4.87
N GLY A 83 8.83 -0.94 -4.59
CA GLY A 83 9.46 -1.06 -3.28
C GLY A 83 9.65 0.32 -2.66
N ALA A 84 9.89 0.37 -1.35
CA ALA A 84 10.18 1.62 -0.66
C ALA A 84 11.02 1.41 0.61
N THR A 85 11.94 2.33 0.84
CA THR A 85 12.61 2.54 2.12
C THR A 85 11.85 3.57 2.93
N PHE A 86 11.49 3.23 4.16
CA PHE A 86 10.80 4.11 5.11
C PHE A 86 11.78 4.53 6.20
N SER A 87 11.96 5.83 6.37
CA SER A 87 12.76 6.38 7.47
C SER A 87 11.85 6.69 8.66
N PHE A 88 12.25 6.28 9.85
CA PHE A 88 11.49 6.46 11.07
C PHE A 88 12.03 7.61 11.93
N ASN A 89 11.18 8.17 12.80
CA ASN A 89 11.62 9.14 13.78
C ASN A 89 12.61 8.51 14.80
N LYS A 90 13.37 9.36 15.52
CA LYS A 90 14.44 8.90 16.43
C LYS A 90 13.98 7.87 17.46
N THR A 91 12.79 8.05 18.04
CA THR A 91 12.24 7.14 19.05
C THR A 91 11.93 5.76 18.45
N ALA A 92 11.26 5.72 17.30
CA ALA A 92 10.97 4.48 16.61
C ALA A 92 12.25 3.82 16.06
N ALA A 93 13.22 4.60 15.57
CA ALA A 93 14.52 4.10 15.13
C ALA A 93 15.27 3.35 16.26
N GLY A 94 15.35 3.94 17.46
CA GLY A 94 15.96 3.27 18.61
C GLY A 94 15.23 1.98 19.01
N ARG A 95 13.89 1.98 18.94
CA ARG A 95 13.08 0.79 19.21
C ARG A 95 13.28 -0.31 18.15
N ILE A 96 13.35 0.06 16.87
CA ILE A 96 13.65 -0.85 15.76
C ILE A 96 15.03 -1.48 15.96
N ALA A 97 16.06 -0.68 16.25
CA ALA A 97 17.39 -1.17 16.53
C ALA A 97 17.38 -2.22 17.67
N ALA A 98 16.80 -1.88 18.82
CA ALA A 98 16.72 -2.82 19.95
C ALA A 98 15.96 -4.12 19.61
N ILE A 99 14.84 -4.02 18.89
CA ILE A 99 14.04 -5.20 18.50
C ILE A 99 14.80 -6.08 17.52
N THR A 100 15.46 -5.50 16.52
CA THR A 100 16.22 -6.26 15.52
C THR A 100 17.47 -6.91 16.13
N THR A 101 18.19 -6.23 17.03
CA THR A 101 19.30 -6.82 17.79
C THR A 101 18.87 -8.07 18.56
N SER A 102 17.77 -7.99 19.34
CA SER A 102 17.34 -9.10 20.18
C SER A 102 16.57 -10.21 19.43
N ASN A 103 16.34 -10.06 18.14
CA ASN A 103 15.54 -10.98 17.34
C ASN A 103 16.18 -11.33 16.00
N GLN A 104 17.51 -11.35 15.93
CA GLN A 104 18.21 -11.97 14.82
C GLN A 104 17.76 -13.42 14.63
N GLY A 105 17.77 -13.89 13.39
CA GLY A 105 17.26 -15.21 13.03
C GLY A 105 15.74 -15.30 12.91
N LYS A 106 15.01 -14.19 13.10
CA LYS A 106 13.55 -14.13 12.95
C LYS A 106 13.13 -13.32 11.73
N TRP A 107 11.88 -13.50 11.32
CA TRP A 107 11.26 -12.74 10.25
C TRP A 107 10.54 -11.50 10.76
N LEU A 108 10.57 -10.42 9.98
CA LEU A 108 9.78 -9.22 10.16
C LEU A 108 8.88 -9.03 8.93
N VAL A 109 7.57 -9.15 9.09
CA VAL A 109 6.62 -8.98 7.99
C VAL A 109 6.06 -7.57 7.95
N ALA A 110 6.04 -6.97 6.77
CA ALA A 110 5.35 -5.73 6.48
C ALA A 110 3.91 -6.01 6.07
N MET A 111 2.97 -5.43 6.81
CA MET A 111 1.54 -5.47 6.53
C MET A 111 1.12 -4.10 6.01
N LEU A 112 0.58 -4.04 4.80
CA LEU A 112 0.07 -2.81 4.19
C LEU A 112 -1.42 -2.96 3.91
N ASN A 113 -2.24 -2.07 4.49
CA ASN A 113 -3.69 -2.07 4.36
C ASN A 113 -4.30 -3.46 4.70
N GLY A 114 -3.77 -4.12 5.73
CA GLY A 114 -4.24 -5.41 6.21
C GLY A 114 -3.72 -6.64 5.46
N ARG A 115 -2.91 -6.46 4.41
CA ARG A 115 -2.33 -7.57 3.64
C ARG A 115 -0.80 -7.66 3.84
N PRO A 116 -0.20 -8.86 3.84
CA PRO A 116 1.25 -9.00 3.79
C PRO A 116 1.76 -8.51 2.42
N VAL A 117 2.78 -7.65 2.42
CA VAL A 117 3.40 -7.17 1.16
C VAL A 117 4.82 -7.65 0.98
N ASP A 118 5.58 -7.75 2.07
CA ASP A 118 6.95 -8.24 2.06
C ASP A 118 7.30 -8.78 3.44
N ALA A 119 8.31 -9.64 3.51
CA ALA A 119 8.85 -10.13 4.76
C ALA A 119 10.37 -10.24 4.64
N VAL A 120 11.07 -9.60 5.56
CA VAL A 120 12.54 -9.60 5.60
C VAL A 120 13.02 -10.45 6.75
N PHE A 121 14.12 -11.16 6.52
CA PHE A 121 14.81 -11.89 7.57
C PHE A 121 15.73 -10.93 8.31
N ILE A 122 15.75 -11.01 9.65
CA ILE A 122 16.64 -10.20 10.48
C ILE A 122 17.94 -10.99 10.63
N ASP A 123 18.88 -10.76 9.72
CA ASP A 123 20.25 -11.25 9.81
C ASP A 123 21.14 -10.31 10.63
N GLU A 124 20.94 -9.01 10.51
CA GLU A 124 21.69 -7.97 11.21
C GLU A 124 20.79 -6.95 11.94
N PRO A 125 21.31 -6.23 12.95
CA PRO A 125 20.58 -5.15 13.59
C PRO A 125 20.37 -3.96 12.63
N VAL A 126 19.16 -3.38 12.66
CA VAL A 126 18.84 -2.18 11.89
C VAL A 126 19.21 -0.93 12.70
N GLY A 127 20.42 -0.42 12.49
CA GLY A 127 20.96 0.73 13.22
C GLY A 127 20.61 2.11 12.65
N ASP A 128 20.21 2.19 11.37
CA ASP A 128 19.99 3.45 10.66
C ASP A 128 18.54 3.98 10.76
N GLY A 129 17.66 3.22 11.44
CA GLY A 129 16.25 3.58 11.61
C GLY A 129 15.45 3.52 10.32
N ARG A 130 15.87 2.70 9.34
CA ARG A 130 15.16 2.50 8.08
C ARG A 130 14.71 1.06 7.91
N LEU A 131 13.48 0.88 7.45
CA LEU A 131 12.98 -0.43 7.02
C LEU A 131 12.64 -0.38 5.53
N VAL A 132 12.93 -1.47 4.84
CA VAL A 132 12.70 -1.60 3.40
C VAL A 132 11.58 -2.61 3.15
N ILE A 133 10.68 -2.26 2.25
CA ILE A 133 9.77 -3.19 1.57
C ILE A 133 10.30 -3.30 0.15
N TRP A 134 10.79 -4.47 -0.24
CA TRP A 134 11.49 -4.65 -1.50
C TRP A 134 10.56 -4.65 -2.71
N ARG A 135 9.31 -5.14 -2.54
CA ARG A 135 8.32 -5.26 -3.62
C ARG A 135 6.89 -5.31 -3.10
N GLY A 136 5.91 -5.33 -4.00
CA GLY A 136 4.50 -5.58 -3.68
C GLY A 136 3.69 -4.36 -3.25
N ILE A 137 4.29 -3.17 -3.23
CA ILE A 137 3.55 -1.90 -3.04
C ILE A 137 2.92 -1.51 -4.38
N LYS A 138 1.63 -1.17 -4.36
CA LYS A 138 0.90 -0.71 -5.54
C LYS A 138 1.17 0.78 -5.78
N GLN A 139 1.11 1.22 -7.04
CA GLN A 139 1.29 2.63 -7.39
C GLN A 139 0.35 3.57 -6.60
N VAL A 140 -0.93 3.18 -6.48
CA VAL A 140 -1.93 3.95 -5.71
C VAL A 140 -1.52 4.13 -4.24
N GLU A 141 -0.77 3.18 -3.68
CA GLU A 141 -0.30 3.25 -2.30
C GLU A 141 0.94 4.13 -2.17
N ILE A 142 1.85 4.11 -3.16
CA ILE A 142 2.94 5.09 -3.23
C ILE A 142 2.40 6.51 -3.26
N ILE A 143 1.41 6.78 -4.12
CA ILE A 143 0.74 8.07 -4.20
C ILE A 143 0.17 8.45 -2.82
N ARG A 144 -0.55 7.53 -2.16
CA ARG A 144 -1.09 7.76 -0.80
C ARG A 144 0.00 8.08 0.24
N PHE A 145 1.16 7.43 0.16
CA PHE A 145 2.29 7.72 1.03
C PHE A 145 2.87 9.11 0.77
N GLU A 146 3.09 9.47 -0.50
CA GLU A 146 3.57 10.80 -0.86
C GLU A 146 2.66 11.93 -0.38
N TYR A 147 1.33 11.73 -0.43
CA TYR A 147 0.36 12.67 0.15
C TYR A 147 0.48 12.81 1.67
N ALA A 148 1.02 11.80 2.36
CA ALA A 148 1.10 11.76 3.81
C ALA A 148 2.47 12.20 4.36
N MET A 149 3.55 12.08 3.59
CA MET A 149 4.91 12.35 4.05
C MET A 149 5.84 12.77 2.89
N PRO A 150 6.94 13.50 3.19
CA PRO A 150 7.92 13.88 2.18
C PRO A 150 8.68 12.68 1.60
N ILE A 151 9.22 12.88 0.40
CA ILE A 151 10.24 11.98 -0.15
C ILE A 151 11.55 12.21 0.64
N THR A 152 12.34 11.16 0.88
CA THR A 152 13.63 11.29 1.57
C THR A 152 14.53 12.27 0.82
N GLY A 153 14.99 13.31 1.52
CA GLY A 153 15.76 14.43 0.95
C GLY A 153 14.94 15.67 0.64
N GLU A 154 13.60 15.57 0.65
CA GLU A 154 12.69 16.69 0.44
C GLU A 154 12.43 17.46 1.75
N THR A 155 12.44 18.79 1.66
CA THR A 155 12.01 19.66 2.77
C THR A 155 10.50 19.70 2.89
N THR A 156 9.98 20.06 4.08
CA THR A 156 8.54 20.25 4.30
C THR A 156 7.91 21.26 3.33
N LYS A 157 8.67 22.28 2.89
CA LYS A 157 8.19 23.28 1.92
C LYS A 157 8.02 22.66 0.53
N GLN A 158 9.06 21.98 0.03
CA GLN A 158 9.02 21.29 -1.27
C GLN A 158 7.89 20.25 -1.32
N TRP A 159 7.72 19.49 -0.24
CA TRP A 159 6.63 18.52 -0.11
C TRP A 159 5.25 19.19 -0.26
N LYS A 160 4.99 20.26 0.50
CA LYS A 160 3.72 20.99 0.43
C LYS A 160 3.47 21.56 -0.97
N GLU A 161 4.50 22.08 -1.63
CA GLU A 161 4.40 22.61 -3.00
C GLU A 161 4.05 21.50 -4.00
N ARG A 162 4.72 20.34 -3.92
CA ARG A 162 4.44 19.18 -4.76
C ARG A 162 3.02 18.65 -4.56
N ILE A 163 2.57 18.52 -3.30
CA ILE A 163 1.20 18.08 -3.00
C ILE A 163 0.16 19.09 -3.48
N LYS A 164 0.42 20.39 -3.38
CA LYS A 164 -0.45 21.42 -3.97
C LYS A 164 -0.55 21.25 -5.49
N GLY A 165 0.56 20.90 -6.16
CA GLY A 165 0.59 20.54 -7.57
C GLY A 165 -0.31 19.35 -7.89
N HIS A 166 -0.16 18.24 -7.15
CA HIS A 166 -1.00 17.05 -7.31
C HIS A 166 -2.49 17.35 -7.06
N GLU A 167 -2.81 18.15 -6.04
CA GLU A 167 -4.19 18.57 -5.77
C GLU A 167 -4.79 19.42 -6.91
N LYS A 168 -4.00 20.30 -7.53
CA LYS A 168 -4.44 21.09 -8.69
C LYS A 168 -4.72 20.18 -9.88
N GLN A 169 -3.78 19.30 -10.24
CA GLN A 169 -3.95 18.33 -11.33
C GLN A 169 -5.18 17.46 -11.12
N ARG A 170 -5.39 16.95 -9.88
CA ARG A 170 -6.57 16.17 -9.53
C ARG A 170 -7.87 16.95 -9.72
N LYS A 171 -7.93 18.21 -9.27
CA LYS A 171 -9.12 19.06 -9.44
C LYS A 171 -9.41 19.36 -10.92
N THR A 172 -8.37 19.58 -11.72
CA THR A 172 -8.51 19.78 -13.17
C THR A 172 -9.06 18.52 -13.84
N ALA A 173 -8.46 17.36 -13.59
CA ALA A 173 -8.94 16.09 -14.13
C ALA A 173 -10.37 15.76 -13.70
N GLN A 174 -10.76 16.12 -12.47
CA GLN A 174 -12.14 15.99 -11.99
C GLN A 174 -13.12 16.84 -12.79
N LYS A 175 -12.77 18.11 -13.03
CA LYS A 175 -13.59 19.03 -13.81
C LYS A 175 -13.77 18.51 -15.24
N GLU A 176 -12.68 18.11 -15.88
CA GLU A 176 -12.69 17.54 -17.24
C GLU A 176 -13.53 16.25 -17.32
N ALA A 177 -13.41 15.35 -16.35
CA ALA A 177 -14.21 14.13 -16.29
C ALA A 177 -15.71 14.43 -16.08
N GLN A 178 -16.04 15.42 -15.25
CA GLN A 178 -17.42 15.83 -15.01
C GLN A 178 -18.04 16.49 -16.26
N GLU A 179 -17.28 17.33 -16.96
CA GLU A 179 -17.69 17.94 -18.22
C GLU A 179 -17.89 16.87 -19.31
N ALA A 180 -16.95 15.93 -19.44
CA ALA A 180 -17.07 14.82 -20.37
C ALA A 180 -18.28 13.91 -20.07
N GLN A 181 -18.56 13.65 -18.79
CA GLN A 181 -19.75 12.88 -18.39
C GLN A 181 -21.05 13.64 -18.70
N THR A 182 -21.07 14.95 -18.44
CA THR A 182 -22.23 15.81 -18.73
C THR A 182 -22.51 15.85 -20.23
N GLU A 183 -21.46 16.00 -21.05
CA GLU A 183 -21.56 15.98 -22.51
C GLU A 183 -22.02 14.62 -23.05
N ARG A 184 -21.48 13.50 -22.50
CA ARG A 184 -21.96 12.15 -22.84
C ARG A 184 -23.45 11.96 -22.53
N ASN A 185 -23.90 12.44 -21.37
CA ASN A 185 -25.31 12.37 -20.98
C ASN A 185 -26.19 13.22 -21.91
N ARG A 186 -25.72 14.42 -22.29
CA ARG A 186 -26.42 15.29 -23.25
C ARG A 186 -26.59 14.62 -24.61
N ARG A 187 -25.53 14.01 -25.15
CA ARG A 187 -25.57 13.28 -26.44
C ARG A 187 -26.44 12.03 -26.42
N ARG A 188 -26.66 11.42 -25.25
CA ARG A 188 -27.52 10.23 -25.09
C ARG A 188 -29.01 10.58 -25.01
N ASN A 189 -29.32 11.80 -24.58
CA ASN A 189 -30.69 12.28 -24.38
C ASN A 189 -31.23 13.10 -25.56
N ASN A 190 -30.40 13.34 -26.58
CA ASN A 190 -30.76 13.91 -27.87
C ASN A 190 -30.75 12.81 -28.94
#